data_AF-A0A958Q1Y5-F1
#
_entry.id   AF-A0A958Q1Y5-F1
#
_cell.length_a   1.000
_cell.length_b   1.000
_cell.length_c   1.000
_cell.angle_alpha   90.00
_cell.angle_beta   90.00
_cell.angle_gamma   90.00
#
_symmetry.space_group_name_H-M   'P 1'
#
loop_
_entity.id
_entity.type
_entity.pdbx_description
1 polymer ?
#
loop_
_entity_poly.entity_id
_entity_poly.type
_entity_poly.pdbx_seq_one_letter_code
_entity_poly.pdbx_strand_id
1 'polypeptide(L)'
;MSTSINTETIQEVTTVPATSALSTESLSSSASSTGSSEFDGHLRALLSSTGSSVVNEEELFAAVIQERLQATKGDSAAEAFSQQFEQHKSELTRGDGYINVEKAANMALEDMVTAGHLTESEHDEVYDHSFMAAQLDSNLTALYDGRGGEGDATIATADLETALLSARAALEALANGELPAAALAAETTDTTDATSDEVSTEGGDLVTPDGVSVDGADEFVFKPESESDGKLVILLPTEYSRRVADLLLKDENGNIIERGRGTGVANGNREHFRFERAGADYPENLVVEVRLTSGELVQYEIADPSQRYD
;
A
#
# COMPACT_ATOMS: atom_id res chain seq x y z
N MET A 1 25.80 -68.17 45.42
CA MET A 1 26.24 -67.04 44.58
C MET A 1 26.14 -67.51 43.15
N SER A 2 25.01 -67.22 42.51
CA SER A 2 24.61 -67.87 41.26
C SER A 2 25.12 -67.09 40.06
N THR A 3 25.95 -67.76 39.28
CA THR A 3 26.41 -67.37 37.95
C THR A 3 25.40 -67.88 36.93
N SER A 4 24.86 -67.00 36.08
CA SER A 4 24.04 -67.41 34.93
C SER A 4 24.75 -67.03 33.64
N ILE A 5 24.90 -68.05 32.78
CA ILE A 5 25.61 -68.05 31.51
C ILE A 5 24.56 -67.95 30.39
N ASN A 6 24.96 -67.29 29.30
CA ASN A 6 24.29 -67.13 28.02
C ASN A 6 23.71 -68.42 27.42
N THR A 7 22.65 -68.28 26.62
CA THR A 7 22.34 -69.21 25.53
C THR A 7 21.85 -68.42 24.32
N GLU A 8 22.58 -68.59 23.22
CA GLU A 8 22.26 -68.13 21.87
C GLU A 8 20.92 -68.70 21.37
N THR A 9 20.22 -67.97 20.50
CA THR A 9 19.30 -68.57 19.54
C THR A 9 19.43 -67.85 18.20
N ILE A 10 19.39 -68.68 17.17
CA ILE A 10 19.90 -68.51 15.82
C ILE A 10 18.85 -67.88 14.89
N GLN A 11 19.39 -67.17 13.90
CA GLN A 11 18.88 -66.73 12.60
C GLN A 11 17.54 -67.32 12.10
N GLU A 12 16.73 -66.42 11.56
CA GLU A 12 15.84 -66.75 10.44
C GLU A 12 16.01 -65.68 9.33
N VAL A 13 16.30 -66.18 8.13
CA VAL A 13 16.46 -65.42 6.88
C VAL A 13 15.07 -65.26 6.28
N THR A 14 14.63 -64.01 6.07
CA THR A 14 13.48 -63.74 5.21
C THR A 14 13.80 -62.69 4.17
N THR A 15 13.65 -63.12 2.94
CA THR A 15 13.83 -62.47 1.66
C THR A 15 12.97 -61.21 1.46
N VAL A 16 13.60 -60.19 0.90
CA VAL A 16 13.01 -58.96 0.33
C VAL A 16 12.12 -59.26 -0.87
N PRO A 17 10.94 -58.63 -0.97
CA PRO A 17 10.37 -58.24 -2.24
C PRO A 17 10.53 -56.72 -2.45
N ALA A 18 11.21 -56.36 -3.53
CA ALA A 18 11.20 -55.02 -4.09
C ALA A 18 9.77 -54.68 -4.53
N THR A 19 9.18 -53.65 -3.92
CA THR A 19 7.93 -53.04 -4.40
C THR A 19 8.19 -51.55 -4.54
N SER A 20 8.39 -51.11 -5.78
CA SER A 20 8.26 -49.72 -6.19
C SER A 20 6.86 -49.24 -5.86
N ALA A 21 6.74 -48.39 -4.84
CA ALA A 21 5.60 -47.51 -4.66
C ALA A 21 6.06 -46.10 -5.03
N LEU A 22 5.49 -45.55 -6.10
CA LEU A 22 5.44 -44.12 -6.34
C LEU A 22 4.71 -43.50 -5.14
N SER A 23 5.44 -42.77 -4.31
CA SER A 23 4.84 -41.84 -3.35
C SER A 23 4.29 -40.66 -4.15
N THR A 24 3.00 -40.72 -4.48
CA THR A 24 2.23 -39.53 -4.79
C THR A 24 2.02 -38.81 -3.46
N GLU A 25 2.88 -37.84 -3.17
CA GLU A 25 2.66 -36.89 -2.07
C GLU A 25 1.39 -36.11 -2.36
N SER A 26 0.28 -36.58 -1.81
CA SER A 26 -0.96 -35.83 -1.70
C SER A 26 -0.71 -34.74 -0.66
N LEU A 27 -0.36 -33.54 -1.15
CA LEU A 27 -0.41 -32.31 -0.38
C LEU A 27 -1.87 -32.06 0.02
N SER A 28 -2.22 -32.52 1.22
CA SER A 28 -3.50 -32.25 1.86
C SER A 28 -3.50 -30.81 2.36
N SER A 29 -3.93 -29.88 1.52
CA SER A 29 -4.17 -28.47 1.84
C SER A 29 -5.47 -28.30 2.65
N SER A 30 -5.53 -28.83 3.87
CA SER A 30 -6.74 -28.85 4.71
C SER A 30 -6.81 -27.72 5.75
N ALA A 31 -6.04 -26.64 5.61
CA ALA A 31 -5.90 -25.63 6.67
C ALA A 31 -6.58 -24.26 6.45
N SER A 32 -7.10 -23.92 5.25
CA SER A 32 -7.55 -22.53 4.97
C SER A 32 -9.05 -22.32 4.75
N SER A 33 -9.92 -23.32 4.93
CA SER A 33 -11.36 -23.13 4.63
C SER A 33 -12.16 -22.38 5.70
N THR A 34 -11.72 -22.39 6.96
CA THR A 34 -12.50 -21.78 8.06
C THR A 34 -12.46 -20.25 8.02
N GLY A 35 -11.28 -19.66 7.81
CA GLY A 35 -11.13 -18.20 7.75
C GLY A 35 -11.88 -17.56 6.57
N SER A 36 -11.96 -18.27 5.44
CA SER A 36 -12.74 -17.83 4.28
C SER A 36 -14.21 -17.60 4.59
N SER A 37 -14.84 -18.48 5.38
CA SER A 37 -16.27 -18.38 5.65
C SER A 37 -16.61 -17.25 6.63
N GLU A 38 -15.68 -16.93 7.53
CA GLU A 38 -15.82 -15.85 8.49
C GLU A 38 -15.62 -14.48 7.81
N PHE A 39 -14.63 -14.38 6.93
CA PHE A 39 -14.39 -13.21 6.08
C PHE A 39 -15.63 -12.84 5.25
N ASP A 40 -16.14 -13.78 4.44
CA ASP A 40 -17.31 -13.54 3.58
C ASP A 40 -18.55 -13.21 4.42
N GLY A 41 -18.72 -13.88 5.57
CA GLY A 41 -19.84 -13.63 6.47
C GLY A 41 -19.83 -12.22 7.04
N HIS A 42 -18.64 -11.74 7.45
CA HIS A 42 -18.47 -10.40 8.01
C HIS A 42 -18.66 -9.32 6.95
N LEU A 43 -17.99 -9.43 5.79
CA LEU A 43 -18.16 -8.44 4.72
C LEU A 43 -19.59 -8.40 4.19
N ARG A 44 -20.26 -9.56 4.02
CA ARG A 44 -21.68 -9.57 3.67
C ARG A 44 -22.51 -8.84 4.71
N ALA A 45 -22.24 -9.00 6.01
CA ALA A 45 -23.00 -8.30 7.05
C ALA A 45 -22.86 -6.78 6.96
N LEU A 46 -21.66 -6.28 6.64
CA LEU A 46 -21.40 -4.85 6.46
C LEU A 46 -22.08 -4.31 5.20
N LEU A 47 -21.88 -4.99 4.07
CA LEU A 47 -22.35 -4.53 2.76
C LEU A 47 -23.85 -4.73 2.55
N SER A 48 -24.46 -5.75 3.16
CA SER A 48 -25.91 -6.01 3.01
C SER A 48 -26.79 -5.00 3.74
N SER A 49 -26.22 -4.14 4.59
CA SER A 49 -26.96 -3.10 5.30
C SER A 49 -27.63 -2.08 4.35
N THR A 50 -27.13 -1.96 3.12
CA THR A 50 -27.69 -1.11 2.07
C THR A 50 -28.86 -1.75 1.32
N GLY A 51 -29.06 -3.07 1.46
CA GLY A 51 -30.10 -3.82 0.74
C GLY A 51 -29.86 -4.00 -0.77
N SER A 52 -28.67 -3.62 -1.25
CA SER A 52 -28.24 -3.80 -2.63
C SER A 52 -27.52 -5.15 -2.83
N SER A 53 -27.73 -5.80 -3.98
CA SER A 53 -26.92 -6.95 -4.41
C SER A 53 -25.62 -6.54 -5.11
N VAL A 54 -25.46 -5.25 -5.33
CA VAL A 54 -24.33 -4.62 -6.03
C VAL A 54 -23.61 -3.71 -5.04
N VAL A 55 -22.29 -3.77 -5.05
CA VAL A 55 -21.40 -2.96 -4.21
C VAL A 55 -20.49 -2.12 -5.10
N ASN A 56 -20.14 -0.92 -4.65
CA ASN A 56 -19.11 -0.08 -5.28
C ASN A 56 -17.76 -0.19 -4.55
N GLU A 57 -16.70 0.36 -5.14
CA GLU A 57 -15.35 0.24 -4.60
C GLU A 57 -15.20 0.95 -3.25
N GLU A 58 -15.79 2.13 -3.06
CA GLU A 58 -15.69 2.85 -1.78
C GLU A 58 -16.36 2.08 -0.61
N GLU A 59 -17.52 1.46 -0.87
CA GLU A 59 -18.21 0.62 0.11
C GLU A 59 -17.39 -0.64 0.43
N LEU A 60 -16.84 -1.29 -0.59
CA LEU A 60 -15.97 -2.44 -0.43
C LEU A 60 -14.71 -2.08 0.35
N PHE A 61 -14.10 -0.93 0.05
CA PHE A 61 -12.93 -0.39 0.74
C PHE A 61 -13.16 -0.24 2.24
N ALA A 62 -14.24 0.43 2.64
CA ALA A 62 -14.57 0.59 4.06
C ALA A 62 -14.82 -0.75 4.76
N ALA A 63 -15.47 -1.69 4.07
CA ALA A 63 -15.73 -3.02 4.60
C ALA A 63 -14.43 -3.84 4.78
N VAL A 64 -13.50 -3.77 3.81
CA VAL A 64 -12.19 -4.42 3.89
C VAL A 64 -11.35 -3.80 5.01
N ILE A 65 -11.36 -2.48 5.20
CA ILE A 65 -10.68 -1.86 6.35
C ILE A 65 -11.15 -2.47 7.67
N GLN A 66 -12.46 -2.53 7.87
CA GLN A 66 -13.03 -3.06 9.11
C GLN A 66 -12.65 -4.54 9.33
N GLU A 67 -12.67 -5.35 8.27
CA GLU A 67 -12.20 -6.74 8.32
C GLU A 67 -10.71 -6.83 8.68
N ARG A 68 -9.85 -6.04 8.03
CA ARG A 68 -8.41 -6.03 8.28
C ARG A 68 -8.09 -5.62 9.71
N LEU A 69 -8.79 -4.62 10.24
CA LEU A 69 -8.67 -4.22 11.64
C LEU A 69 -9.13 -5.34 12.57
N GLN A 70 -10.24 -6.03 12.27
CA GLN A 70 -10.67 -7.16 13.07
C GLN A 70 -9.63 -8.28 13.07
N ALA A 71 -9.09 -8.64 11.91
CA ALA A 71 -8.12 -9.72 11.76
C ALA A 71 -6.77 -9.42 12.44
N THR A 72 -6.31 -8.17 12.40
CA THR A 72 -4.97 -7.80 12.89
C THR A 72 -4.97 -7.19 14.29
N LYS A 73 -6.06 -6.54 14.70
CA LYS A 73 -6.19 -5.79 15.97
C LYS A 73 -7.32 -6.29 16.87
N GLY A 74 -8.20 -7.15 16.36
CA GLY A 74 -9.33 -7.72 17.08
C GLY A 74 -10.58 -6.85 17.06
N ASP A 75 -11.68 -7.40 17.58
CA ASP A 75 -13.02 -6.82 17.49
C ASP A 75 -13.11 -5.39 18.04
N SER A 76 -12.38 -5.07 19.11
CA SER A 76 -12.41 -3.73 19.71
C SER A 76 -11.92 -2.63 18.76
N ALA A 77 -10.95 -2.91 17.89
CA ALA A 77 -10.47 -1.93 16.92
C ALA A 77 -11.43 -1.79 15.75
N ALA A 78 -12.01 -2.90 15.28
CA ALA A 78 -13.04 -2.89 14.24
C ALA A 78 -14.31 -2.12 14.69
N GLU A 79 -14.75 -2.31 15.94
CA GLU A 79 -15.86 -1.56 16.53
C GLU A 79 -15.55 -0.07 16.64
N ALA A 80 -14.35 0.29 17.10
CA ALA A 80 -13.92 1.69 17.19
C ALA A 80 -13.89 2.37 15.82
N PHE A 81 -13.36 1.69 14.80
CA PHE A 81 -13.40 2.15 13.41
C PHE A 81 -14.84 2.33 12.93
N SER A 82 -15.70 1.33 13.12
CA SER A 82 -17.11 1.39 12.72
C SER A 82 -17.85 2.59 13.33
N GLN A 83 -17.58 2.90 14.61
CA GLN A 83 -18.15 4.06 15.28
C GLN A 83 -17.69 5.38 14.65
N GLN A 84 -16.38 5.56 14.43
CA GLN A 84 -15.84 6.78 13.83
C GLN A 84 -16.28 6.94 12.36
N PHE A 85 -16.32 5.83 11.63
CA PHE A 85 -16.75 5.80 10.25
C PHE A 85 -18.22 6.25 10.09
N GLU A 86 -19.13 5.73 10.91
CA GLU A 86 -20.54 6.17 10.88
C GLU A 86 -20.70 7.63 11.32
N GLN A 87 -19.89 8.09 12.28
CA GLN A 87 -19.86 9.50 12.64
C GLN A 87 -19.45 10.36 11.43
N HIS A 88 -18.31 10.10 10.79
CA HIS A 88 -17.84 10.88 9.66
C HIS A 88 -18.73 10.75 8.43
N LYS A 89 -19.34 9.59 8.18
CA LYS A 89 -20.37 9.45 7.14
C LYS A 89 -21.49 10.44 7.36
N SER A 90 -21.99 10.56 8.58
CA SER A 90 -23.06 11.51 8.90
C SER A 90 -22.65 12.97 8.70
N GLU A 91 -21.40 13.31 9.03
CA GLU A 91 -20.83 14.65 8.87
C GLU A 91 -20.58 15.01 7.40
N LEU A 92 -20.15 14.04 6.59
CA LEU A 92 -19.84 14.20 5.17
C LEU A 92 -21.07 14.00 4.26
N THR A 93 -22.20 13.56 4.81
CA THR A 93 -23.44 13.43 4.05
C THR A 93 -23.93 14.81 3.61
N ARG A 94 -23.93 15.05 2.30
CA ARG A 94 -24.41 16.28 1.70
C ARG A 94 -25.94 16.33 1.70
N GLY A 95 -26.51 17.52 1.48
CA GLY A 95 -27.95 17.72 1.44
C GLY A 95 -28.68 16.97 0.32
N ASP A 96 -27.97 16.47 -0.68
CA ASP A 96 -28.50 15.61 -1.75
C ASP A 96 -28.35 14.10 -1.43
N GLY A 97 -27.87 13.75 -0.24
CA GLY A 97 -27.64 12.37 0.21
C GLY A 97 -26.32 11.77 -0.27
N TYR A 98 -25.48 12.52 -0.99
CA TYR A 98 -24.14 12.04 -1.34
C TYR A 98 -23.26 11.89 -0.10
N ILE A 99 -22.49 10.81 -0.05
CA ILE A 99 -21.48 10.56 0.96
C ILE A 99 -20.21 10.17 0.22
N ASN A 100 -19.09 10.82 0.52
CA ASN A 100 -17.79 10.35 0.07
C ASN A 100 -17.30 9.31 1.09
N VAL A 101 -17.47 8.03 0.75
CA VAL A 101 -17.27 6.93 1.68
C VAL A 101 -15.79 6.70 1.93
N GLU A 102 -14.95 6.87 0.90
CA GLU A 102 -13.49 6.80 1.03
C GLU A 102 -12.97 7.82 2.07
N LYS A 103 -13.37 9.09 1.95
CA LYS A 103 -12.92 10.14 2.86
C LYS A 103 -13.38 9.88 4.29
N ALA A 104 -14.60 9.40 4.49
CA ALA A 104 -15.09 9.02 5.81
C ALA A 104 -14.27 7.88 6.43
N ALA A 105 -13.92 6.86 5.62
CA ALA A 105 -13.10 5.74 6.07
C ALA A 105 -11.65 6.16 6.39
N ASN A 106 -11.04 7.00 5.56
CA ASN A 106 -9.69 7.54 5.82
C ASN A 106 -9.67 8.41 7.09
N MET A 107 -10.67 9.27 7.30
CA MET A 107 -10.75 10.06 8.55
C MET A 107 -10.93 9.16 9.78
N ALA A 108 -11.73 8.10 9.68
CA ALA A 108 -11.88 7.13 10.76
C ALA A 108 -10.55 6.40 11.07
N LEU A 109 -9.76 6.05 10.05
CA LEU A 109 -8.42 5.48 10.24
C LEU A 109 -7.45 6.46 10.90
N GLU A 110 -7.47 7.75 10.50
CA GLU A 110 -6.66 8.81 11.14
C GLU A 110 -7.02 8.99 12.62
N ASP A 111 -8.31 8.93 12.96
CA ASP A 111 -8.80 8.98 14.34
C ASP A 111 -8.37 7.74 15.15
N MET A 112 -8.28 6.57 14.52
CA MET A 112 -7.76 5.35 15.15
C MET A 112 -6.27 5.46 15.50
N VAL A 113 -5.46 6.14 14.68
CA VAL A 113 -4.06 6.48 15.02
C VAL A 113 -4.01 7.45 16.19
N THR A 114 -4.83 8.51 16.13
CA THR A 114 -4.89 9.54 17.17
C THR A 114 -5.30 8.97 18.53
N ALA A 115 -6.24 8.01 18.54
CA ALA A 115 -6.70 7.31 19.74
C ALA A 115 -5.70 6.25 20.25
N GLY A 116 -4.63 5.95 19.49
CA GLY A 116 -3.63 4.96 19.84
C GLY A 116 -4.08 3.50 19.62
N HIS A 117 -5.14 3.29 18.83
CA HIS A 117 -5.54 1.94 18.40
C HIS A 117 -4.63 1.41 17.28
N LEU A 118 -4.07 2.31 16.48
CA LEU A 118 -3.12 2.02 15.40
C LEU A 118 -1.86 2.88 15.56
N THR A 119 -0.74 2.36 15.07
CA THR A 119 0.42 3.18 14.72
C THR A 119 0.25 3.73 13.30
N GLU A 120 1.02 4.76 12.93
CA GLU A 120 1.03 5.31 11.56
C GLU A 120 1.34 4.22 10.51
N SER A 121 2.34 3.38 10.77
CA SER A 121 2.70 2.30 9.85
C SER A 121 1.58 1.27 9.66
N GLU A 122 0.77 1.02 10.70
CA GLU A 122 -0.35 0.07 10.62
C GLU A 122 -1.56 0.70 9.93
N HIS A 123 -1.75 2.01 10.10
CA HIS A 123 -2.71 2.78 9.31
C HIS A 123 -2.40 2.64 7.82
N ASP A 124 -1.15 2.90 7.43
CA ASP A 124 -0.73 2.86 6.03
C ASP A 124 -0.90 1.45 5.45
N GLU A 125 -0.47 0.41 6.18
CA GLU A 125 -0.64 -0.99 5.74
C GLU A 125 -2.13 -1.35 5.56
N VAL A 126 -3.00 -0.97 6.51
CA VAL A 126 -4.44 -1.26 6.42
C VAL A 126 -5.08 -0.50 5.27
N TYR A 127 -4.74 0.78 5.09
CA TYR A 127 -5.24 1.60 4.00
C TYR A 127 -4.84 1.00 2.65
N ASP A 128 -3.55 0.77 2.44
CA ASP A 128 -3.00 0.28 1.17
C ASP A 128 -3.63 -1.07 0.81
N HIS A 129 -3.61 -2.04 1.73
CA HIS A 129 -4.19 -3.37 1.47
C HIS A 129 -5.68 -3.29 1.15
N SER A 130 -6.42 -2.43 1.84
CA SER A 130 -7.85 -2.28 1.61
C SER A 130 -8.11 -1.60 0.27
N PHE A 131 -7.30 -0.62 -0.10
CA PHE A 131 -7.40 0.08 -1.37
C PHE A 131 -7.17 -0.89 -2.52
N MET A 132 -6.10 -1.70 -2.49
CA MET A 132 -5.87 -2.69 -3.56
C MET A 132 -7.00 -3.72 -3.64
N ALA A 133 -7.50 -4.18 -2.49
CA ALA A 133 -8.54 -5.21 -2.44
C ALA A 133 -9.92 -4.69 -2.87
N ALA A 134 -10.15 -3.39 -2.80
CA ALA A 134 -11.42 -2.78 -3.15
C ALA A 134 -11.59 -2.51 -4.65
N GLN A 135 -10.53 -2.67 -5.44
CA GLN A 135 -10.54 -2.40 -6.88
C GLN A 135 -11.42 -3.41 -7.61
N LEU A 136 -12.45 -2.90 -8.27
CA LEU A 136 -13.39 -3.65 -9.10
C LEU A 136 -13.22 -3.34 -10.58
N ASP A 137 -12.50 -2.26 -10.91
CA ASP A 137 -12.15 -1.90 -12.27
C ASP A 137 -10.62 -1.88 -12.50
N SER A 138 -10.19 -1.28 -13.62
CA SER A 138 -8.78 -1.17 -14.00
C SER A 138 -8.13 0.16 -13.56
N ASN A 139 -8.89 1.08 -12.98
CA ASN A 139 -8.37 2.35 -12.50
C ASN A 139 -7.82 2.24 -11.08
N LEU A 140 -6.56 1.85 -11.04
CA LEU A 140 -5.77 1.70 -9.83
C LEU A 140 -5.50 3.01 -9.06
N THR A 141 -5.98 4.17 -9.51
CA THR A 141 -5.65 5.46 -8.89
C THR A 141 -6.77 6.06 -8.07
N ALA A 142 -7.98 5.52 -8.14
CA ALA A 142 -9.14 6.04 -7.43
C ALA A 142 -10.03 4.90 -6.96
N LEU A 143 -10.90 5.20 -5.99
CA LEU A 143 -12.06 4.38 -5.68
C LEU A 143 -13.28 5.08 -6.23
N TYR A 144 -14.09 4.35 -6.97
CA TYR A 144 -15.30 4.88 -7.57
C TYR A 144 -16.55 4.48 -6.79
N ASP A 145 -17.48 5.43 -6.72
CA ASP A 145 -18.78 5.23 -6.10
C ASP A 145 -19.78 4.59 -7.08
N GLY A 146 -20.99 4.31 -6.58
CA GLY A 146 -22.07 3.75 -7.41
C GLY A 146 -22.92 4.80 -8.12
N ARG A 147 -22.58 6.09 -8.08
CA ARG A 147 -23.43 7.20 -8.51
C ARG A 147 -22.93 7.80 -9.83
N GLY A 148 -23.71 7.58 -10.87
CA GLY A 148 -23.54 8.29 -12.14
C GLY A 148 -24.58 7.86 -13.16
N GLY A 149 -24.42 8.36 -14.38
CA GLY A 149 -25.28 8.00 -15.52
C GLY A 149 -24.73 6.82 -16.32
N GLU A 150 -25.52 6.34 -17.28
CA GLU A 150 -25.05 5.38 -18.28
C GLU A 150 -23.85 5.97 -19.04
N GLY A 151 -22.70 5.29 -19.00
CA GLY A 151 -21.46 5.73 -19.64
C GLY A 151 -20.56 6.62 -18.78
N ASP A 152 -20.89 6.81 -17.50
CA ASP A 152 -19.98 7.46 -16.57
C ASP A 152 -18.82 6.52 -16.22
N ALA A 153 -17.59 6.96 -16.50
CA ALA A 153 -16.38 6.18 -16.28
C ALA A 153 -15.99 6.12 -14.79
N THR A 154 -16.65 6.90 -13.93
CA THR A 154 -16.41 6.90 -12.48
C THR A 154 -17.43 6.05 -11.72
N ILE A 155 -18.02 5.05 -12.39
CA ILE A 155 -18.87 4.04 -11.75
C ILE A 155 -18.16 2.70 -11.84
N ALA A 156 -17.63 2.22 -10.71
CA ALA A 156 -17.12 0.87 -10.58
C ALA A 156 -17.99 0.11 -9.60
N THR A 157 -18.78 -0.82 -10.13
CA THR A 157 -19.68 -1.64 -9.33
C THR A 157 -19.59 -3.10 -9.77
N ALA A 158 -19.76 -4.01 -8.82
CA ALA A 158 -19.82 -5.44 -9.09
C ALA A 158 -20.91 -6.10 -8.25
N ASP A 159 -21.38 -7.26 -8.71
CA ASP A 159 -22.19 -8.14 -7.86
C ASP A 159 -21.42 -8.47 -6.58
N LEU A 160 -22.10 -8.46 -5.44
CA LEU A 160 -21.50 -8.65 -4.12
C LEU A 160 -20.59 -9.89 -4.06
N GLU A 161 -21.04 -11.02 -4.61
CA GLU A 161 -20.25 -12.26 -4.62
C GLU A 161 -18.95 -12.13 -5.44
N THR A 162 -18.99 -11.41 -6.56
CA THR A 162 -17.81 -11.16 -7.40
C THR A 162 -16.84 -10.23 -6.69
N ALA A 163 -17.36 -9.17 -6.06
CA ALA A 163 -16.58 -8.22 -5.29
C ALA A 163 -15.85 -8.89 -4.12
N LEU A 164 -16.54 -9.74 -3.34
CA LEU A 164 -15.96 -10.48 -2.23
C LEU A 164 -14.86 -11.44 -2.69
N LEU A 165 -15.10 -12.15 -3.79
CA LEU A 165 -14.11 -13.05 -4.37
C LEU A 165 -12.86 -12.30 -4.85
N SER A 166 -13.05 -11.14 -5.49
CA SER A 166 -11.95 -10.26 -5.95
C SER A 166 -11.12 -9.74 -4.78
N ALA A 167 -11.78 -9.14 -3.79
CA ALA A 167 -11.11 -8.59 -2.61
C ALA A 167 -10.30 -9.63 -1.87
N ARG A 168 -10.86 -10.84 -1.73
CA ARG A 168 -10.14 -11.95 -1.11
C ARG A 168 -8.91 -12.35 -1.90
N ALA A 169 -9.03 -12.52 -3.22
CA ALA A 169 -7.90 -12.89 -4.07
C ALA A 169 -6.77 -11.86 -3.97
N ALA A 170 -7.11 -10.56 -3.96
CA ALA A 170 -6.15 -9.48 -3.77
C ALA A 170 -5.47 -9.54 -2.39
N LEU A 171 -6.22 -9.74 -1.31
CA LEU A 171 -5.67 -9.87 0.04
C LEU A 171 -4.77 -11.11 0.20
N GLU A 172 -5.13 -12.25 -0.40
CA GLU A 172 -4.29 -13.45 -0.42
C GLU A 172 -2.98 -13.20 -1.18
N ALA A 173 -3.05 -12.53 -2.33
CA ALA A 173 -1.87 -12.18 -3.12
C ALA A 173 -0.96 -11.18 -2.37
N LEU A 174 -1.53 -10.18 -1.68
CA LEU A 174 -0.77 -9.27 -0.79
C LEU A 174 -0.10 -10.02 0.36
N ALA A 175 -0.83 -10.93 1.02
CA ALA A 175 -0.28 -11.74 2.11
C ALA A 175 0.86 -12.66 1.66
N ASN A 176 0.84 -13.11 0.39
CA ASN A 176 1.90 -13.90 -0.22
C ASN A 176 3.05 -13.04 -0.79
N GLY A 177 2.94 -11.71 -0.76
CA GLY A 177 3.90 -10.79 -1.37
C GLY A 177 3.93 -10.84 -2.91
N GLU A 178 2.86 -11.35 -3.53
CA GLU A 178 2.71 -11.43 -4.99
C GLU A 178 2.26 -10.09 -5.58
N LEU A 179 1.51 -9.30 -4.79
CA LEU A 179 1.19 -7.92 -5.11
C LEU A 179 2.13 -7.00 -4.32
N PRO A 180 2.81 -6.04 -4.98
CA PRO A 180 3.48 -4.99 -4.25
C PRO A 180 2.39 -4.20 -3.53
N ALA A 181 2.48 -4.08 -2.20
CA ALA A 181 1.58 -3.24 -1.43
C ALA A 181 1.52 -1.78 -1.95
N ALA A 182 2.52 -1.38 -2.76
CA ALA A 182 2.65 -0.06 -3.38
C ALA A 182 2.39 -0.03 -4.92
N ALA A 183 1.93 -1.12 -5.57
CA ALA A 183 1.89 -1.18 -7.04
C ALA A 183 0.77 -0.38 -7.73
N LEU A 184 -0.20 0.15 -6.99
CA LEU A 184 -1.39 0.74 -7.61
C LEU A 184 -1.16 2.14 -8.25
N ALA A 185 0.05 2.71 -8.23
CA ALA A 185 0.32 3.91 -9.03
C ALA A 185 0.85 3.63 -10.45
N ALA A 186 1.09 2.36 -10.83
CA ALA A 186 1.96 2.04 -11.96
C ALA A 186 1.28 1.66 -13.29
N GLU A 187 -0.04 1.48 -13.37
CA GLU A 187 -0.65 0.95 -14.59
C GLU A 187 -1.51 1.98 -15.34
N THR A 188 -0.88 3.07 -15.77
CA THR A 188 -1.35 3.86 -16.92
C THR A 188 -0.31 3.80 -18.04
N THR A 189 0.06 2.60 -18.48
CA THR A 189 0.81 2.46 -19.74
C THR A 189 -0.15 2.47 -20.91
N ASP A 190 -0.17 3.64 -21.54
CA ASP A 190 -0.56 3.91 -22.91
C ASP A 190 -0.27 2.71 -23.83
N THR A 191 -1.32 2.09 -24.34
CA THR A 191 -1.22 1.01 -25.33
C THR A 191 -0.91 1.63 -26.68
N THR A 192 0.37 1.81 -27.00
CA THR A 192 0.80 1.99 -28.39
C THR A 192 1.74 0.87 -28.86
N ASP A 193 1.45 0.50 -30.10
CA ASP A 193 1.80 -0.71 -30.82
C ASP A 193 3.31 -0.98 -30.96
N ALA A 194 3.62 -2.26 -31.18
CA ALA A 194 4.95 -2.86 -31.16
C ALA A 194 5.95 -2.26 -32.16
N THR A 195 7.17 -1.97 -31.71
CA THR A 195 8.40 -2.32 -32.45
C THR A 195 9.58 -2.44 -31.47
N SER A 196 10.24 -3.60 -31.50
CA SER A 196 11.45 -3.94 -30.76
C SER A 196 12.66 -3.07 -31.16
N ASP A 197 13.33 -2.41 -30.21
CA ASP A 197 14.80 -2.22 -30.19
C ASP A 197 15.28 -1.48 -28.91
N GLU A 198 16.46 -1.92 -28.44
CA GLU A 198 17.41 -1.38 -27.44
C GLU A 198 16.96 -0.44 -26.29
N VAL A 199 17.21 -0.89 -25.05
CA VAL A 199 17.07 -0.12 -23.81
C VAL A 199 18.12 1.00 -23.75
N SER A 200 17.70 2.22 -24.11
CA SER A 200 18.33 3.48 -23.70
C SER A 200 17.61 4.01 -22.46
N THR A 201 18.38 4.24 -21.41
CA THR A 201 17.96 4.92 -20.18
C THR A 201 17.94 6.43 -20.44
N GLU A 202 16.85 6.94 -21.03
CA GLU A 202 16.68 8.38 -21.30
C GLU A 202 15.38 8.91 -20.66
N GLY A 203 15.53 10.00 -19.87
CA GLY A 203 14.50 11.02 -19.72
C GLY A 203 13.56 10.90 -18.52
N GLY A 204 14.07 11.02 -17.29
CA GLY A 204 13.27 11.65 -16.23
C GLY A 204 13.13 13.14 -16.53
N ASP A 205 11.98 13.74 -16.26
CA ASP A 205 11.80 15.19 -16.43
C ASP A 205 12.71 15.90 -15.43
N LEU A 206 13.66 16.68 -15.96
CA LEU A 206 14.68 17.36 -15.18
C LEU A 206 14.15 18.75 -14.83
N VAL A 207 13.70 18.90 -13.60
CA VAL A 207 13.17 20.16 -13.09
C VAL A 207 14.30 20.89 -12.39
N THR A 208 14.67 22.08 -12.88
CA THR A 208 15.58 22.96 -12.17
C THR A 208 14.73 23.96 -11.37
N PRO A 209 14.60 23.82 -10.04
CA PRO A 209 13.87 24.80 -9.25
C PRO A 209 14.64 26.13 -9.22
N ASP A 210 13.94 27.22 -9.55
CA ASP A 210 14.49 28.57 -9.50
C ASP A 210 14.55 28.99 -8.02
N GLY A 211 15.68 28.74 -7.34
CA GLY A 211 15.90 29.02 -5.90
C GLY A 211 15.84 30.50 -5.47
N VAL A 212 14.92 31.28 -6.02
CA VAL A 212 14.78 32.74 -5.90
C VAL A 212 13.31 33.18 -5.75
N SER A 213 12.32 32.37 -6.14
CA SER A 213 10.89 32.64 -5.92
C SER A 213 10.29 31.63 -4.94
N VAL A 214 9.52 32.13 -3.97
CA VAL A 214 8.67 31.27 -3.14
C VAL A 214 7.55 30.80 -4.06
N ASP A 215 7.78 29.67 -4.71
CA ASP A 215 6.77 29.03 -5.55
C ASP A 215 5.72 28.36 -4.62
N GLY A 216 4.53 28.07 -5.15
CA GLY A 216 3.30 27.98 -4.37
C GLY A 216 3.30 26.97 -3.20
N ALA A 217 2.28 27.05 -2.34
CA ALA A 217 2.13 26.15 -1.17
C ALA A 217 2.15 24.63 -1.53
N ASP A 218 1.93 24.31 -2.80
CA ASP A 218 1.79 22.96 -3.34
C ASP A 218 3.02 22.46 -4.15
N GLU A 219 4.11 23.23 -4.22
CA GLU A 219 5.27 22.94 -5.08
C GLU A 219 6.44 22.28 -4.34
N PHE A 220 7.47 21.81 -5.05
CA PHE A 220 8.63 21.12 -4.48
C PHE A 220 9.43 22.04 -3.55
N VAL A 221 9.71 21.61 -2.32
CA VAL A 221 10.51 22.40 -1.36
C VAL A 221 11.72 21.62 -0.86
N PHE A 222 12.91 22.16 -1.12
CA PHE A 222 14.18 21.76 -0.52
C PHE A 222 14.54 22.74 0.61
N LYS A 223 14.44 22.29 1.87
CA LYS A 223 14.81 23.10 3.04
C LYS A 223 16.13 22.58 3.63
N PRO A 224 17.26 23.27 3.41
CA PRO A 224 18.60 22.79 3.78
C PRO A 224 18.75 22.57 5.28
N GLU A 225 18.09 23.40 6.09
CA GLU A 225 18.05 23.28 7.54
C GLU A 225 16.60 23.35 8.03
N SER A 226 16.08 22.23 8.51
CA SER A 226 14.78 22.15 9.18
C SER A 226 14.85 22.84 10.54
N GLU A 227 13.81 23.60 10.90
CA GLU A 227 13.73 24.26 12.22
C GLU A 227 13.69 23.27 13.38
N SER A 228 13.26 22.03 13.11
CA SER A 228 13.08 21.02 14.15
C SER A 228 14.37 20.35 14.60
N ASP A 229 15.33 20.13 13.69
CA ASP A 229 16.55 19.36 13.96
C ASP A 229 17.80 19.87 13.24
N GLY A 230 17.70 20.95 12.46
CA GLY A 230 18.80 21.52 11.69
C GLY A 230 19.24 20.66 10.49
N LYS A 231 18.48 19.62 10.13
CA LYS A 231 18.80 18.71 9.03
C LYS A 231 17.99 19.01 7.78
N LEU A 232 18.42 18.49 6.63
CA LEU A 232 17.70 18.62 5.38
C LEU A 232 16.31 17.96 5.48
N VAL A 233 15.29 18.70 5.04
CA VAL A 233 13.95 18.18 4.79
C VAL A 233 13.51 18.57 3.39
N ILE A 234 12.98 17.59 2.65
CA ILE A 234 12.40 17.79 1.33
C ILE A 234 10.90 17.53 1.44
N LEU A 235 10.10 18.45 0.91
CA LEU A 235 8.66 18.31 0.83
C LEU A 235 8.28 18.21 -0.64
N LEU A 236 7.62 17.14 -1.01
CA LEU A 236 7.21 16.95 -2.39
C LEU A 236 5.92 17.71 -2.71
N PRO A 237 5.65 17.96 -4.01
CA PRO A 237 4.33 18.38 -4.45
C PRO A 237 3.22 17.46 -3.95
N THR A 238 2.04 18.03 -3.69
CA THR A 238 0.87 17.26 -3.22
C THR A 238 0.46 16.17 -4.21
N GLU A 239 0.65 16.40 -5.51
CA GLU A 239 0.40 15.44 -6.59
C GLU A 239 1.22 14.14 -6.52
N TYR A 240 2.33 14.14 -5.77
CA TYR A 240 3.16 12.94 -5.55
C TYR A 240 2.90 12.29 -4.20
N SER A 241 2.08 12.89 -3.35
CA SER A 241 1.86 12.36 -2.00
C SER A 241 1.16 11.00 -2.07
N ARG A 242 1.63 10.06 -1.25
CA ARG A 242 1.27 8.62 -1.25
C ARG A 242 1.68 7.87 -2.51
N ARG A 243 2.45 8.50 -3.40
CA ARG A 243 2.90 7.91 -4.67
C ARG A 243 4.42 7.79 -4.75
N VAL A 244 5.15 7.96 -3.65
CA VAL A 244 6.62 7.96 -3.66
C VAL A 244 7.14 6.64 -3.09
N ALA A 245 7.84 5.88 -3.93
CA ALA A 245 8.48 4.63 -3.52
C ALA A 245 9.81 4.89 -2.82
N ASP A 246 10.59 5.83 -3.35
CA ASP A 246 11.91 6.18 -2.82
C ASP A 246 12.21 7.65 -3.15
N LEU A 247 12.93 8.31 -2.25
CA LEU A 247 13.54 9.61 -2.54
C LEU A 247 15.04 9.51 -2.28
N LEU A 248 15.85 9.78 -3.29
CA LEU A 248 17.29 9.56 -3.28
C LEU A 248 18.03 10.87 -3.53
N LEU A 249 19.11 11.08 -2.79
CA LEU A 249 20.09 12.10 -3.12
C LEU A 249 21.24 11.45 -3.87
N LYS A 250 21.60 12.03 -5.02
CA LYS A 250 22.69 11.57 -5.86
C LYS A 250 23.72 12.67 -6.09
N ASP A 251 24.96 12.26 -6.32
CA ASP A 251 26.00 13.17 -6.81
C ASP A 251 25.86 13.42 -8.32
N GLU A 252 26.67 14.35 -8.85
CA GLU A 252 26.74 14.68 -10.29
C GLU A 252 27.06 13.48 -11.21
N ASN A 253 27.61 12.40 -10.65
CA ASN A 253 27.95 11.18 -11.38
C ASN A 253 26.83 10.13 -11.29
N GLY A 254 25.71 10.46 -10.64
CA GLY A 254 24.56 9.57 -10.43
C GLY A 254 24.73 8.56 -9.29
N ASN A 255 25.79 8.65 -8.48
CA ASN A 255 25.96 7.76 -7.33
C ASN A 255 24.99 8.16 -6.22
N ILE A 256 24.33 7.18 -5.62
CA ILE A 256 23.43 7.42 -4.47
C ILE A 256 24.28 7.77 -3.25
N ILE A 257 24.05 8.97 -2.73
CA ILE A 257 24.66 9.49 -1.50
C ILE A 257 23.82 9.04 -0.30
N GLU A 258 22.50 9.21 -0.38
CA GLU A 258 21.60 8.98 0.74
C GLU A 258 20.17 8.70 0.26
N ARG A 259 19.43 7.90 1.03
CA ARG A 259 17.99 7.68 0.82
C ARG A 259 17.23 8.45 1.90
N GLY A 260 16.25 9.25 1.49
CA GLY A 260 15.38 9.99 2.39
C GLY A 260 14.46 9.06 3.16
N ARG A 261 14.20 9.39 4.42
CA ARG A 261 13.22 8.71 5.27
C ARG A 261 11.92 9.49 5.25
N GLY A 262 10.86 8.87 4.73
CA GLY A 262 9.49 9.41 4.84
C GLY A 262 9.09 9.57 6.31
N THR A 263 8.55 10.72 6.67
CA THR A 263 8.04 11.01 8.02
C THR A 263 6.54 11.29 8.03
N GLY A 264 5.83 10.74 7.03
CA GLY A 264 4.39 10.92 6.84
C GLY A 264 4.02 12.17 6.05
N VAL A 265 2.70 12.40 6.02
CA VAL A 265 2.04 13.47 5.27
C VAL A 265 1.65 14.59 6.24
N ALA A 266 2.08 15.82 5.98
CA ALA A 266 1.73 16.99 6.80
C ALA A 266 1.70 18.27 5.97
N ASN A 267 1.29 19.39 6.59
CA ASN A 267 1.29 20.73 5.98
C ASN A 267 0.64 20.80 4.58
N GLY A 268 -0.65 20.44 4.50
CA GLY A 268 -1.40 20.51 3.23
C GLY A 268 -1.33 19.23 2.41
N ASN A 269 -1.31 18.07 3.06
CA ASN A 269 -1.23 16.76 2.43
C ASN A 269 0.04 16.53 1.60
N ARG A 270 1.19 16.99 2.11
CA ARG A 270 2.49 16.82 1.46
C ARG A 270 3.35 15.81 2.20
N GLU A 271 3.96 14.90 1.47
CA GLU A 271 4.95 14.00 2.04
C GLU A 271 6.25 14.73 2.39
N HIS A 272 6.77 14.39 3.57
CA HIS A 272 8.03 14.92 4.08
C HIS A 272 9.10 13.83 4.10
N PHE A 273 10.25 14.12 3.51
CA PHE A 273 11.42 13.26 3.51
C PHE A 273 12.55 13.93 4.29
N ARG A 274 13.04 13.23 5.32
CA ARG A 274 14.15 13.68 6.16
C ARG A 274 15.43 12.95 5.87
N PHE A 275 16.53 13.66 6.12
CA PHE A 275 17.88 13.16 5.93
C PHE A 275 18.72 13.34 7.18
N GLU A 276 19.89 12.72 7.22
CA GLU A 276 20.75 12.69 8.40
C GLU A 276 21.67 13.91 8.53
N ARG A 277 21.89 14.67 7.45
CA ARG A 277 22.76 15.85 7.43
C ARG A 277 22.02 17.12 7.04
N ALA A 278 22.60 18.28 7.35
CA ALA A 278 22.14 19.55 6.81
C ALA A 278 22.44 19.62 5.31
N GLY A 279 21.68 20.43 4.57
CA GLY A 279 21.87 20.64 3.15
C GLY A 279 23.33 21.02 2.80
N ALA A 280 23.93 21.93 3.55
CA ALA A 280 25.31 22.38 3.36
C ALA A 280 26.39 21.30 3.56
N ASP A 281 26.06 20.14 4.13
CA ASP A 281 26.98 19.01 4.32
C ASP A 281 26.97 18.01 3.13
N TYR A 282 26.13 18.25 2.12
CA TYR A 282 26.10 17.50 0.87
C TYR A 282 26.98 18.18 -0.20
N PRO A 283 27.51 17.42 -1.18
CA PRO A 283 28.29 18.00 -2.28
C PRO A 283 27.41 18.89 -3.16
N GLU A 284 28.03 19.90 -3.78
CA GLU A 284 27.40 20.75 -4.81
C GLU A 284 26.88 19.92 -6.00
N ASN A 285 25.93 20.48 -6.76
CA ASN A 285 25.29 19.85 -7.92
C ASN A 285 24.63 18.50 -7.56
N LEU A 286 23.81 18.54 -6.52
CA LEU A 286 23.09 17.38 -6.03
C LEU A 286 21.85 17.13 -6.88
N VAL A 287 21.56 15.86 -7.15
CA VAL A 287 20.31 15.46 -7.82
C VAL A 287 19.39 14.81 -6.80
N VAL A 288 18.20 15.38 -6.62
CA VAL A 288 17.11 14.75 -5.87
C VAL A 288 16.32 13.91 -6.87
N GLU A 289 16.41 12.59 -6.77
CA GLU A 289 15.60 11.67 -7.56
C GLU A 289 14.42 11.18 -6.72
N VAL A 290 13.23 11.54 -7.15
CA VAL A 290 11.98 11.00 -6.63
C VAL A 290 11.58 9.84 -7.53
N ARG A 291 11.54 8.64 -6.95
CA ARG A 291 11.00 7.45 -7.61
C ARG A 291 9.57 7.32 -7.17
N LEU A 292 8.66 7.54 -8.11
CA LEU A 292 7.27 7.28 -7.84
C LEU A 292 7.03 5.78 -7.82
N THR A 293 6.00 5.36 -7.11
CA THR A 293 5.50 3.97 -7.10
C THR A 293 5.07 3.52 -8.50
N SER A 294 4.83 4.47 -9.41
CA SER A 294 4.60 4.21 -10.84
C SER A 294 5.83 3.73 -11.60
N GLY A 295 7.04 3.86 -11.02
CA GLY A 295 8.32 3.70 -11.72
C GLY A 295 8.78 4.95 -12.44
N GLU A 296 7.94 6.00 -12.51
CA GLU A 296 8.34 7.32 -13.00
C GLU A 296 9.44 7.91 -12.13
N LEU A 297 10.38 8.58 -12.80
CA LEU A 297 11.49 9.28 -12.16
C LEU A 297 11.32 10.78 -12.38
N VAL A 298 11.16 11.50 -11.28
CA VAL A 298 11.23 12.96 -11.27
C VAL A 298 12.57 13.36 -10.67
N GLN A 299 13.28 14.25 -11.33
CA GLN A 299 14.60 14.69 -10.87
C GLN A 299 14.63 16.21 -10.67
N TYR A 300 15.22 16.62 -9.54
CA TYR A 300 15.48 18.02 -9.25
C TYR A 300 16.98 18.27 -9.12
N GLU A 301 17.48 19.27 -9.85
CA GLU A 301 18.87 19.70 -9.73
C GLU A 301 19.03 20.77 -8.65
N ILE A 302 19.90 20.51 -7.68
CA ILE A 302 20.20 21.38 -6.56
C ILE A 302 21.66 21.83 -6.67
N ALA A 303 21.86 22.98 -7.29
CA ALA A 303 23.21 23.51 -7.55
C ALA A 303 23.99 23.77 -6.25
N ASP A 304 23.37 24.42 -5.27
CA ASP A 304 23.95 24.72 -3.96
C ASP A 304 23.02 24.18 -2.85
N PRO A 305 23.30 22.97 -2.32
CA PRO A 305 22.52 22.39 -1.23
C PRO A 305 22.50 23.18 0.07
N SER A 306 23.29 24.26 0.22
CA SER A 306 23.17 25.17 1.37
C SER A 306 22.01 26.17 1.24
N GLN A 307 21.45 26.32 0.02
CA GLN A 307 20.33 27.22 -0.25
C GLN A 307 18.99 26.50 -0.15
N ARG A 308 17.96 27.30 0.09
CA ARG A 308 16.57 26.86 0.01
C ARG A 308 16.11 26.93 -1.44
N TYR A 309 15.39 25.89 -1.86
CA TYR A 309 14.63 25.87 -3.10
C TYR A 309 13.17 25.61 -2.71
N ASP A 310 12.25 26.38 -3.24
CA ASP A 310 10.82 26.21 -3.06
C ASP A 310 10.08 26.40 -4.37
#